data_AF-A0ABD3NRY3-F1
#
_entry.id   AF-A0ABD3NRY3-F1
#
_cell.length_a   1.000
_cell.length_b   1.000
_cell.length_c   1.000
_cell.angle_alpha   90.00
_cell.angle_beta   90.00
_cell.angle_gamma   90.00
#
_symmetry.space_group_name_H-M   'P 1'
#
loop_
_entity.id
_entity.type
_entity.pdbx_description
1 polymer ?
#
loop_
_entity_poly.entity_id
_entity_poly.type
_entity_poly.pdbx_seq_one_letter_code
_entity_poly.pdbx_strand_id
1 'polypeptide(L)'
;MSNSRPLNMLHRLLRTSHLPLWFLQLSLSASSLSPSHAFIDIVHLSSARPTPKTMSAHSSTANNLHGVSSPYESNSFTTTSHPPPFRIGYASDMEGHWSYFLDYVRRSNVLAWEEIPSNNPTLSTPFHRLTLRPDTHFVYGGDSVDKGPGDIRLCRVLVGLKRRYPSRVHLLVGNRDLNKLRFHSELSGDDWEFGGEASFWDPNAPSYMEYLRRREKRNTKVEKLKWILEHTLGCPDTFEFRREEVGILRRIYGCYPVDYTMKNDIDSTHLSVDWKREESIEVTDEQVVESFEYEINHPEGSLRQYLKHASIAAIIGNTIFVHGAIDALTMKYVPSLSSKFELPTTVPSSILAMSSTNPDEFDENDETMIDNVHEWVEALNEYLQRGLEDFEMRPHWNADRTSRGGEALLAIQNRPAMWGRSVVCNSYGDGGVVSTSDSQVQQRDALHASIIDSNPLVFEGVASNVLDPKPARWLLDHGIRRVVVGHKPTGDCPAVLSAAYTGVEVVSTDTSYSRRSDLDSACTFGECRGSAMSVVEIVGSEHANWLETFGTLACGTEYANRFSVISPESDTNQVDGDSDILGDMNLGKILPDGWWVKAAISPDQYHLCRGSGRFVEYQIRSKKDVNRQLDGL
;
A
#
# COMPACT_ATOMS: atom_id res chain seq x y z
N MET A 1 67.68 33.36 -10.03
CA MET A 1 66.86 32.78 -8.95
C MET A 1 65.46 33.35 -9.10
N SER A 2 64.62 32.85 -10.03
CA SER A 2 63.83 31.59 -10.00
C SER A 2 62.88 31.54 -8.79
N ASN A 3 61.58 31.27 -8.88
CA ASN A 3 60.73 30.74 -9.94
C ASN A 3 59.26 30.85 -9.47
N SER A 4 58.35 31.37 -10.31
CA SER A 4 57.23 30.66 -10.97
C SER A 4 55.95 30.39 -10.15
N ARG A 5 54.87 31.11 -10.52
CA ARG A 5 53.47 30.59 -10.52
C ARG A 5 53.30 29.58 -11.67
N PRO A 6 52.37 28.62 -11.56
CA PRO A 6 51.16 28.62 -12.41
C PRO A 6 49.88 28.21 -11.63
N LEU A 7 48.70 28.80 -11.88
CA LEU A 7 47.71 28.47 -12.94
C LEU A 7 47.19 27.02 -12.87
N ASN A 8 45.99 26.83 -12.30
CA ASN A 8 44.88 26.09 -12.92
C ASN A 8 43.58 26.26 -12.11
N MET A 9 42.76 27.18 -12.61
CA MET A 9 41.37 27.42 -12.26
C MET A 9 40.58 27.05 -13.52
N LEU A 10 39.96 25.85 -13.56
CA LEU A 10 38.80 25.48 -14.39
C LEU A 10 38.57 23.96 -14.26
N HIS A 11 37.52 23.57 -13.53
CA HIS A 11 36.66 22.36 -13.69
C HIS A 11 36.06 21.96 -12.34
N ARG A 12 35.01 22.66 -11.90
CA ARG A 12 33.98 22.16 -10.97
C ARG A 12 32.89 23.21 -10.80
N LEU A 13 32.04 23.32 -11.81
CA LEU A 13 30.73 23.97 -11.74
C LEU A 13 30.05 23.60 -13.05
N LEU A 14 29.39 22.44 -13.07
CA LEU A 14 28.30 22.05 -13.98
C LEU A 14 27.91 20.60 -13.61
N ARG A 15 26.62 20.40 -13.35
CA ARG A 15 25.86 19.19 -12.94
C ARG A 15 25.36 19.25 -11.50
N THR A 16 24.21 19.89 -11.32
CA THR A 16 22.88 19.27 -11.08
C THR A 16 21.97 20.34 -10.48
N SER A 17 21.32 21.11 -11.35
CA SER A 17 20.16 21.93 -10.99
C SER A 17 18.93 21.25 -11.58
N HIS A 18 18.19 20.50 -10.75
CA HIS A 18 16.83 20.06 -11.07
C HIS A 18 15.94 20.42 -9.89
N LEU A 19 15.43 21.65 -9.93
CA LEU A 19 14.25 22.09 -9.19
C LEU A 19 13.01 21.67 -10.00
N PRO A 20 11.94 21.18 -9.38
CA PRO A 20 10.63 21.09 -10.02
C PRO A 20 9.95 22.47 -10.00
N LEU A 21 9.74 23.04 -11.18
CA LEU A 21 8.94 24.24 -11.41
C LEU A 21 7.46 23.89 -11.38
N TRP A 22 6.75 24.15 -10.27
CA TRP A 22 5.33 24.56 -10.26
C TRP A 22 5.09 25.40 -8.97
N PHE A 23 4.32 26.49 -9.12
CA PHE A 23 3.98 27.56 -8.15
C PHE A 23 4.94 28.75 -8.00
N LEU A 24 4.70 29.83 -8.78
CA LEU A 24 4.31 31.16 -8.27
C LEU A 24 4.07 32.13 -9.46
N GLN A 25 2.84 32.64 -9.61
CA GLN A 25 2.65 33.95 -10.24
C GLN A 25 1.42 34.67 -9.68
N LEU A 26 1.67 35.55 -8.72
CA LEU A 26 0.88 36.72 -8.28
C LEU A 26 1.95 37.75 -7.88
N SER A 27 1.88 39.06 -8.11
CA SER A 27 0.86 40.01 -8.59
C SER A 27 1.55 41.39 -8.75
N LEU A 28 0.76 42.44 -9.05
CA LEU A 28 0.96 43.90 -8.90
C LEU A 28 0.97 44.65 -10.26
N SER A 29 0.15 45.67 -10.52
CA SER A 29 -0.70 46.49 -9.65
C SER A 29 -1.70 47.36 -10.43
N ALA A 30 -2.88 47.57 -9.82
CA ALA A 30 -3.75 48.76 -9.81
C ALA A 30 -4.33 49.32 -11.13
N SER A 31 -5.67 49.33 -11.28
CA SER A 31 -6.55 50.44 -10.88
C SER A 31 -7.97 50.33 -11.48
N SER A 32 -8.98 50.50 -10.61
CA SER A 32 -10.32 51.10 -10.79
C SER A 32 -11.25 50.76 -11.99
N LEU A 33 -12.53 50.58 -11.63
CA LEU A 33 -13.79 50.79 -12.40
C LEU A 33 -14.42 49.57 -13.10
N SER A 34 -15.57 49.14 -12.56
CA SER A 34 -16.76 48.74 -13.35
C SER A 34 -17.53 50.04 -13.76
N PRO A 35 -18.51 50.06 -14.69
CA PRO A 35 -19.43 48.97 -15.06
C PRO A 35 -19.92 48.90 -16.54
N SER A 36 -20.79 47.91 -16.80
CA SER A 36 -21.96 47.91 -17.71
C SER A 36 -21.83 47.81 -19.25
N HIS A 37 -22.58 46.82 -19.76
CA HIS A 37 -23.38 46.74 -21.00
C HIS A 37 -22.96 47.53 -22.25
N ALA A 38 -22.76 46.82 -23.38
CA ALA A 38 -23.43 47.13 -24.65
C ALA A 38 -23.25 46.02 -25.70
N PHE A 39 -24.36 45.74 -26.38
CA PHE A 39 -24.55 45.00 -27.61
C PHE A 39 -23.82 45.65 -28.81
N ILE A 40 -23.54 44.83 -29.84
CA ILE A 40 -23.71 45.00 -31.31
C ILE A 40 -22.56 44.27 -32.04
N ASP A 41 -22.67 43.73 -33.25
CA ASP A 41 -23.61 42.86 -33.97
C ASP A 41 -22.89 42.54 -35.32
N ILE A 42 -23.40 41.56 -36.10
CA ILE A 42 -23.20 41.34 -37.57
C ILE A 42 -21.90 40.62 -38.04
N VAL A 43 -21.87 39.61 -38.95
CA VAL A 43 -22.86 38.78 -39.68
C VAL A 43 -22.14 37.56 -40.35
N HIS A 44 -22.87 36.44 -40.41
CA HIS A 44 -22.89 35.24 -41.30
C HIS A 44 -21.68 34.68 -42.08
N LEU A 45 -21.57 33.34 -42.03
CA LEU A 45 -22.01 32.35 -43.08
C LEU A 45 -21.92 30.91 -42.51
N SER A 46 -23.04 30.26 -42.13
CA SER A 46 -23.79 29.23 -42.89
C SER A 46 -23.05 27.90 -43.18
N SER A 47 -23.40 26.81 -42.48
CA SER A 47 -24.15 25.68 -43.08
C SER A 47 -24.51 24.55 -42.07
N ALA A 48 -25.82 24.37 -41.89
CA ALA A 48 -26.62 23.16 -41.66
C ALA A 48 -26.16 22.01 -40.71
N ARG A 49 -26.94 21.83 -39.63
CA ARG A 49 -27.25 20.54 -38.98
C ARG A 49 -28.74 20.21 -39.18
N PRO A 50 -29.14 18.94 -39.27
CA PRO A 50 -30.52 18.53 -39.03
C PRO A 50 -30.75 18.19 -37.56
N THR A 51 -31.92 18.59 -37.06
CA THR A 51 -32.51 18.30 -35.75
C THR A 51 -33.16 16.92 -35.69
N PRO A 52 -33.46 16.41 -34.48
CA PRO A 52 -34.68 15.64 -34.28
C PRO A 52 -35.63 16.28 -33.26
N LYS A 53 -36.91 16.07 -33.55
CA LYS A 53 -38.10 16.51 -32.83
C LYS A 53 -38.39 15.64 -31.61
N THR A 54 -39.04 16.26 -30.63
CA THR A 54 -39.78 15.68 -29.50
C THR A 54 -40.86 14.67 -29.91
N MET A 55 -41.10 13.62 -29.12
CA MET A 55 -42.37 13.38 -28.39
C MET A 55 -42.40 12.08 -27.56
N SER A 56 -42.89 12.26 -26.32
CA SER A 56 -43.73 11.42 -25.42
C SER A 56 -43.51 9.91 -25.20
N ALA A 57 -43.66 9.59 -23.91
CA ALA A 57 -43.66 8.30 -23.24
C ALA A 57 -44.64 7.25 -23.78
N HIS A 58 -44.21 5.98 -23.72
CA HIS A 58 -45.06 4.82 -23.46
C HIS A 58 -44.27 3.70 -22.75
N SER A 59 -44.98 3.03 -21.85
CA SER A 59 -44.58 1.86 -21.06
C SER A 59 -44.46 0.59 -21.90
N SER A 60 -43.46 -0.25 -21.61
CA SER A 60 -43.48 -1.70 -21.89
C SER A 60 -42.21 -2.34 -21.28
N THR A 61 -42.36 -3.14 -20.23
CA THR A 61 -42.30 -4.62 -20.25
C THR A 61 -40.98 -5.24 -20.71
N ALA A 62 -40.47 -6.09 -19.82
CA ALA A 62 -39.36 -7.03 -19.98
C ALA A 62 -39.22 -7.63 -21.38
N ASN A 63 -37.97 -7.70 -21.86
CA ASN A 63 -37.44 -8.86 -22.56
C ASN A 63 -35.91 -8.82 -22.69
N ASN A 64 -35.29 -9.89 -22.19
CA ASN A 64 -34.17 -10.64 -22.73
C ASN A 64 -33.27 -9.97 -23.78
N LEU A 65 -32.00 -9.79 -23.41
CA LEU A 65 -30.88 -9.78 -24.35
C LEU A 65 -29.86 -10.84 -23.92
N HIS A 66 -29.92 -11.97 -24.61
CA HIS A 66 -28.80 -12.89 -24.77
C HIS A 66 -27.66 -12.19 -25.53
N GLY A 67 -26.42 -12.50 -25.17
CA GLY A 67 -25.30 -12.48 -26.12
C GLY A 67 -24.07 -11.67 -25.73
N VAL A 68 -23.39 -12.03 -24.64
CA VAL A 68 -21.90 -12.06 -24.60
C VAL A 68 -21.51 -13.33 -23.82
N SER A 69 -21.06 -14.32 -24.55
CA SER A 69 -20.65 -15.63 -24.03
C SER A 69 -19.33 -15.51 -23.26
N SER A 70 -19.38 -15.92 -22.00
CA SER A 70 -18.23 -16.36 -21.20
C SER A 70 -17.51 -17.51 -21.92
N PRO A 71 -16.16 -17.58 -21.95
CA PRO A 71 -15.45 -18.68 -22.61
C PRO A 71 -15.45 -20.00 -21.82
N TYR A 72 -16.32 -20.18 -20.82
CA TYR A 72 -16.45 -21.44 -20.09
C TYR A 72 -17.73 -22.20 -20.51
N GLU A 73 -17.73 -22.76 -21.73
CA GLU A 73 -18.68 -23.81 -22.09
C GLU A 73 -18.08 -25.21 -21.81
N SER A 74 -18.66 -25.83 -20.78
CA SER A 74 -18.90 -27.25 -20.58
C SER A 74 -17.93 -28.25 -21.25
N ASN A 75 -16.89 -28.64 -20.51
CA ASN A 75 -16.42 -30.02 -20.56
C ASN A 75 -17.18 -30.82 -19.51
N SER A 76 -17.77 -31.93 -19.94
CA SER A 76 -18.41 -32.94 -19.10
C SER A 76 -17.44 -33.42 -18.02
N PHE A 77 -17.62 -32.96 -16.80
CA PHE A 77 -16.86 -33.42 -15.64
C PHE A 77 -17.29 -34.84 -15.28
N THR A 78 -16.41 -35.79 -15.53
CA THR A 78 -16.27 -36.96 -14.66
C THR A 78 -15.97 -36.46 -13.25
N THR A 79 -16.87 -36.73 -12.32
CA THR A 79 -16.74 -36.41 -10.90
C THR A 79 -15.55 -37.17 -10.32
N THR A 80 -14.39 -36.53 -10.28
CA THR A 80 -13.35 -36.82 -9.30
C THR A 80 -13.44 -35.72 -8.25
N SER A 81 -14.05 -36.06 -7.12
CA SER A 81 -14.27 -35.16 -5.99
C SER A 81 -12.97 -34.94 -5.21
N HIS A 82 -11.99 -34.31 -5.82
CA HIS A 82 -10.88 -33.76 -5.04
C HIS A 82 -11.38 -32.50 -4.35
N PRO A 83 -11.15 -32.34 -3.03
CA PRO A 83 -11.40 -31.06 -2.37
C PRO A 83 -10.64 -29.96 -3.11
N PRO A 84 -11.18 -28.73 -3.18
CA PRO A 84 -10.47 -27.62 -3.80
C PRO A 84 -9.08 -27.48 -3.16
N PRO A 85 -8.04 -27.18 -3.95
CA PRO A 85 -6.69 -27.05 -3.41
C PRO A 85 -6.65 -25.92 -2.39
N PHE A 86 -5.82 -26.08 -1.35
CA PHE A 86 -5.55 -25.03 -0.36
C PHE A 86 -5.20 -23.74 -1.09
N ARG A 87 -5.82 -22.63 -0.66
CA ARG A 87 -5.67 -21.33 -1.31
C ARG A 87 -5.54 -20.21 -0.29
N ILE A 88 -4.58 -19.32 -0.51
CA ILE A 88 -4.41 -18.08 0.25
C ILE A 88 -4.68 -16.91 -0.69
N GLY A 89 -5.57 -16.00 -0.33
CA GLY A 89 -5.74 -14.72 -1.02
C GLY A 89 -4.97 -13.61 -0.31
N TYR A 90 -4.34 -12.72 -1.06
CA TYR A 90 -3.61 -11.58 -0.53
C TYR A 90 -4.08 -10.26 -1.16
N ALA A 91 -4.32 -9.27 -0.31
CA ALA A 91 -4.63 -7.90 -0.70
C ALA A 91 -3.93 -6.93 0.26
N SER A 92 -3.46 -5.78 -0.22
CA SER A 92 -2.79 -4.77 0.61
C SER A 92 -2.98 -3.38 -0.01
N ASP A 93 -2.65 -2.34 0.75
CA ASP A 93 -2.52 -0.96 0.27
C ASP A 93 -3.79 -0.51 -0.46
N MET A 94 -4.96 -0.87 0.06
CA MET A 94 -6.23 -0.44 -0.54
C MET A 94 -6.50 1.02 -0.19
N GLU A 95 -5.97 1.51 0.92
CA GLU A 95 -6.02 2.90 1.35
C GLU A 95 -7.44 3.51 1.26
N GLY A 96 -8.48 2.77 1.64
CA GLY A 96 -9.87 3.22 1.55
C GLY A 96 -10.51 3.26 0.15
N HIS A 97 -9.84 2.77 -0.90
CA HIS A 97 -10.43 2.66 -2.25
C HIS A 97 -11.47 1.53 -2.33
N TRP A 98 -12.68 1.81 -1.81
CA TRP A 98 -13.77 0.85 -1.69
C TRP A 98 -14.15 0.17 -3.00
N SER A 99 -14.23 0.91 -4.11
CA SER A 99 -14.55 0.34 -5.43
C SER A 99 -13.53 -0.70 -5.89
N TYR A 100 -12.23 -0.46 -5.64
CA TYR A 100 -11.19 -1.44 -5.93
C TYR A 100 -11.39 -2.69 -5.06
N PHE A 101 -11.68 -2.54 -3.76
CA PHE A 101 -11.92 -3.69 -2.90
C PHE A 101 -13.13 -4.52 -3.33
N LEU A 102 -14.22 -3.88 -3.76
CA LEU A 102 -15.38 -4.58 -4.32
C LEU A 102 -15.03 -5.38 -5.58
N ASP A 103 -14.22 -4.81 -6.47
CA ASP A 103 -13.78 -5.47 -7.69
C ASP A 103 -12.79 -6.61 -7.40
N TYR A 104 -11.91 -6.45 -6.41
CA TYR A 104 -11.06 -7.52 -5.89
C TYR A 104 -11.91 -8.69 -5.38
N VAL A 105 -12.91 -8.44 -4.52
CA VAL A 105 -13.79 -9.50 -4.00
C VAL A 105 -14.59 -10.16 -5.13
N ARG A 106 -15.03 -9.40 -6.14
CA ARG A 106 -15.74 -9.95 -7.30
C ARG A 106 -14.89 -10.95 -8.09
N ARG A 107 -13.58 -10.71 -8.17
CA ARG A 107 -12.63 -11.54 -8.93
C ARG A 107 -11.97 -12.65 -8.08
N SER A 108 -12.03 -12.55 -6.75
CA SER A 108 -11.35 -13.47 -5.85
C SER A 108 -11.97 -14.87 -5.82
N ASN A 109 -11.11 -15.89 -5.77
CA ASN A 109 -11.49 -17.28 -5.49
C ASN A 109 -11.47 -17.60 -3.99
N VAL A 110 -11.23 -16.59 -3.14
CA VAL A 110 -11.07 -16.72 -1.68
C VAL A 110 -12.19 -15.98 -0.95
N LEU A 111 -12.53 -14.78 -1.41
CA LEU A 111 -13.58 -13.97 -0.81
C LEU A 111 -14.90 -14.05 -1.58
N ALA A 112 -15.99 -13.78 -0.89
CA ALA A 112 -17.32 -13.63 -1.47
C ALA A 112 -18.17 -12.66 -0.66
N TRP A 113 -19.25 -12.17 -1.26
CA TRP A 113 -20.30 -11.43 -0.55
C TRP A 113 -21.50 -12.35 -0.30
N GLU A 114 -21.96 -12.41 0.94
CA GLU A 114 -23.23 -13.01 1.33
C GLU A 114 -24.27 -11.91 1.48
N GLU A 115 -25.40 -12.03 0.78
CA GLU A 115 -26.50 -11.08 0.90
C GLU A 115 -27.24 -11.28 2.23
N ILE A 116 -27.44 -10.19 2.97
CA ILE A 116 -28.16 -10.15 4.23
C ILE A 116 -29.44 -9.33 4.03
N PRO A 117 -30.63 -9.93 4.20
CA PRO A 117 -31.90 -9.21 4.08
C PRO A 117 -31.96 -8.01 5.03
N SER A 118 -32.24 -6.83 4.49
CA SER A 118 -32.45 -5.62 5.27
C SER A 118 -33.88 -5.57 5.78
N ASN A 119 -34.07 -5.39 7.10
CA ASN A 119 -35.36 -5.02 7.67
C ASN A 119 -35.65 -3.52 7.58
N ASN A 120 -34.75 -2.71 7.00
CA ASN A 120 -34.92 -1.27 6.90
C ASN A 120 -35.75 -0.89 5.65
N PRO A 121 -37.01 -0.42 5.80
CA PRO A 121 -37.89 -0.13 4.67
C PRO A 121 -37.44 1.06 3.80
N THR A 122 -36.45 1.85 4.25
CA THR A 122 -35.93 3.00 3.48
C THR A 122 -34.78 2.64 2.54
N LEU A 123 -34.19 1.45 2.67
CA LEU A 123 -33.13 0.97 1.79
C LEU A 123 -33.69 -0.15 0.91
N SER A 124 -33.82 0.13 -0.39
CA SER A 124 -34.31 -0.84 -1.39
C SER A 124 -33.30 -1.93 -1.74
N THR A 125 -32.08 -1.83 -1.20
CA THR A 125 -30.92 -2.66 -1.54
C THR A 125 -30.43 -3.41 -0.30
N PRO A 126 -30.05 -4.69 -0.44
CA PRO A 126 -29.70 -5.53 0.69
C PRO A 126 -28.32 -5.18 1.26
N PHE A 127 -28.14 -5.48 2.55
CA PHE A 127 -26.81 -5.45 3.16
C PHE A 127 -26.03 -6.67 2.69
N HIS A 128 -24.71 -6.58 2.75
CA HIS A 128 -23.83 -7.67 2.35
C HIS A 128 -22.77 -7.89 3.40
N ARG A 129 -22.42 -9.15 3.59
CA ARG A 129 -21.44 -9.60 4.55
C ARG A 129 -20.27 -10.24 3.81
N LEU A 130 -19.05 -9.81 4.13
CA LEU A 130 -17.85 -10.40 3.53
C LEU A 130 -17.61 -11.81 4.10
N THR A 131 -17.54 -12.83 3.25
CA THR A 131 -17.34 -14.22 3.67
C THR A 131 -16.08 -14.81 3.06
N LEU A 132 -15.56 -15.85 3.73
CA LEU A 132 -14.39 -16.60 3.31
C LEU A 132 -14.86 -17.94 2.73
N ARG A 133 -14.42 -18.27 1.52
CA ARG A 133 -14.75 -19.53 0.87
C ARG A 133 -14.17 -20.73 1.65
N PRO A 134 -14.76 -21.93 1.54
CA PRO A 134 -14.26 -23.13 2.21
C PRO A 134 -12.79 -23.39 1.87
N ASP A 135 -12.02 -23.91 2.84
CA ASP A 135 -10.62 -24.34 2.66
C ASP A 135 -9.66 -23.26 2.12
N THR A 136 -9.99 -21.99 2.36
CA THR A 136 -9.14 -20.85 2.00
C THR A 136 -8.68 -20.05 3.22
N HIS A 137 -7.55 -19.37 3.06
CA HIS A 137 -7.03 -18.34 3.95
C HIS A 137 -7.05 -16.99 3.26
N PHE A 138 -7.13 -15.91 4.03
CA PHE A 138 -7.02 -14.55 3.51
C PHE A 138 -6.07 -13.72 4.37
N VAL A 139 -5.14 -13.02 3.72
CA VAL A 139 -4.21 -12.10 4.36
C VAL A 139 -4.47 -10.71 3.80
N TYR A 140 -4.72 -9.75 4.69
CA TYR A 140 -4.74 -8.34 4.35
C TYR A 140 -3.43 -7.68 4.83
N GLY A 141 -2.64 -7.14 3.91
CA GLY A 141 -1.25 -6.75 4.10
C GLY A 141 -0.98 -5.41 4.79
N GLY A 142 -2.03 -4.68 5.20
CA GLY A 142 -1.91 -3.35 5.81
C GLY A 142 -2.21 -2.21 4.84
N ASP A 143 -2.07 -0.98 5.35
CA ASP A 143 -2.43 0.28 4.69
C ASP A 143 -3.89 0.28 4.23
N SER A 144 -4.75 0.11 5.23
CA SER A 144 -6.20 0.02 5.08
C SER A 144 -6.89 1.38 4.88
N VAL A 145 -6.27 2.46 5.36
CA VAL A 145 -6.88 3.81 5.43
C VAL A 145 -6.19 4.84 4.54
N ASP A 146 -6.81 6.01 4.40
CA ASP A 146 -6.36 7.24 3.70
C ASP A 146 -6.92 7.54 2.31
N LYS A 147 -6.26 7.14 1.24
CA LYS A 147 -6.36 7.71 -0.12
C LYS A 147 -7.69 7.54 -0.87
N GLY A 148 -8.72 6.96 -0.25
CA GLY A 148 -10.04 6.76 -0.84
C GLY A 148 -11.22 6.82 0.16
N PRO A 149 -12.44 7.10 -0.33
CA PRO A 149 -13.64 7.32 0.49
C PRO A 149 -14.31 5.98 0.87
N GLY A 150 -13.65 5.22 1.75
CA GLY A 150 -14.10 3.88 2.13
C GLY A 150 -13.30 3.20 3.22
N ASP A 151 -12.41 3.94 3.88
CA ASP A 151 -11.50 3.43 4.90
C ASP A 151 -12.24 2.79 6.09
N ILE A 152 -13.31 3.44 6.59
CA ILE A 152 -14.12 2.94 7.69
C ILE A 152 -14.87 1.67 7.29
N ARG A 153 -15.58 1.65 6.14
CA ARG A 153 -16.25 0.43 5.67
C ARG A 153 -15.27 -0.72 5.44
N LEU A 154 -14.10 -0.43 4.88
CA LEU A 154 -13.05 -1.42 4.66
C LEU A 154 -12.56 -2.04 5.97
N CYS A 155 -12.18 -1.22 6.96
CA CYS A 155 -11.77 -1.70 8.28
C CYS A 155 -12.85 -2.57 8.92
N ARG A 156 -14.13 -2.14 8.86
CA ARG A 156 -15.27 -2.88 9.44
C ARG A 156 -15.43 -4.27 8.83
N VAL A 157 -15.42 -4.39 7.49
CA VAL A 157 -15.62 -5.69 6.84
C VAL A 157 -14.43 -6.63 7.05
N LEU A 158 -13.19 -6.11 7.09
CA LEU A 158 -11.99 -6.88 7.37
C LEU A 158 -11.98 -7.41 8.81
N VAL A 159 -12.31 -6.57 9.80
CA VAL A 159 -12.44 -6.97 11.21
C VAL A 159 -13.56 -7.99 11.37
N GLY A 160 -14.72 -7.78 10.74
CA GLY A 160 -15.83 -8.74 10.75
C GLY A 160 -15.42 -10.11 10.20
N LEU A 161 -14.67 -10.11 9.08
CA LEU A 161 -14.12 -11.34 8.50
C LEU A 161 -13.14 -12.03 9.46
N LYS A 162 -12.22 -11.28 10.08
CA LYS A 162 -11.26 -11.80 11.07
C LYS A 162 -11.93 -12.42 12.29
N ARG A 163 -12.96 -11.76 12.84
CA ARG A 163 -13.71 -12.29 14.00
C ARG A 163 -14.43 -13.59 13.68
N ARG A 164 -14.98 -13.74 12.48
CA ARG A 164 -15.64 -14.99 12.03
C ARG A 164 -14.66 -16.12 11.72
N TYR A 165 -13.49 -15.81 11.19
CA TYR A 165 -12.50 -16.80 10.75
C TYR A 165 -11.12 -16.53 11.35
N PRO A 166 -10.97 -16.58 12.70
CA PRO A 166 -9.78 -16.07 13.38
C PRO A 166 -8.49 -16.80 13.04
N SER A 167 -8.55 -18.09 12.69
CA SER A 167 -7.38 -18.90 12.30
C SER A 167 -7.08 -18.88 10.79
N ARG A 168 -7.97 -18.33 9.96
CA ARG A 168 -7.83 -18.33 8.49
C ARG A 168 -7.72 -16.93 7.89
N VAL A 169 -8.00 -15.90 8.67
CA VAL A 169 -7.89 -14.50 8.26
C VAL A 169 -6.79 -13.85 9.07
N HIS A 170 -5.88 -13.17 8.40
CA HIS A 170 -4.73 -12.51 9.01
C HIS A 170 -4.74 -11.06 8.56
N LEU A 171 -4.73 -10.12 9.50
CA LEU A 171 -4.66 -8.69 9.22
C LEU A 171 -3.27 -8.24 9.62
N LEU A 172 -2.56 -7.55 8.73
CA LEU A 172 -1.25 -6.98 9.01
C LEU A 172 -1.35 -5.48 9.22
N VAL A 173 -0.48 -4.91 10.05
CA VAL A 173 -0.38 -3.46 10.19
C VAL A 173 0.49 -2.88 9.08
N GLY A 174 -0.01 -1.85 8.41
CA GLY A 174 0.77 -1.00 7.54
C GLY A 174 1.27 0.25 8.24
N ASN A 175 2.13 1.00 7.55
CA ASN A 175 2.70 2.22 8.13
C ASN A 175 1.64 3.31 8.30
N ARG A 176 0.68 3.41 7.37
CA ARG A 176 -0.43 4.36 7.48
C ARG A 176 -1.33 4.01 8.65
N ASP A 177 -1.60 2.72 8.85
CA ASP A 177 -2.47 2.25 9.94
C ASP A 177 -1.89 2.66 11.31
N LEU A 178 -0.59 2.38 11.53
CA LEU A 178 0.10 2.71 12.78
C LEU A 178 0.28 4.22 12.98
N ASN A 179 0.53 4.98 11.91
CA ASN A 179 0.73 6.43 12.01
C ASN A 179 -0.46 7.13 12.68
N LYS A 180 -1.69 6.59 12.55
CA LYS A 180 -2.91 7.21 13.10
C LYS A 180 -2.96 7.20 14.62
N LEU A 181 -2.17 6.37 15.31
CA LEU A 181 -2.05 6.38 16.77
C LEU A 181 -1.68 7.78 17.29
N ARG A 182 -0.91 8.56 16.51
CA ARG A 182 -0.50 9.91 16.88
C ARG A 182 -1.68 10.89 17.01
N PHE A 183 -2.81 10.65 16.34
CA PHE A 183 -3.95 11.56 16.37
C PHE A 183 -4.52 11.74 17.77
N HIS A 184 -4.44 10.73 18.64
CA HIS A 184 -4.92 10.85 20.02
C HIS A 184 -4.23 12.00 20.76
N SER A 185 -2.90 12.03 20.69
CA SER A 185 -2.10 13.04 21.38
C SER A 185 -2.03 14.34 20.60
N GLU A 186 -1.81 14.30 19.29
CA GLU A 186 -1.56 15.51 18.48
C GLU A 186 -2.80 16.32 18.13
N LEU A 187 -4.00 15.73 18.27
CA LEU A 187 -5.27 16.45 18.17
C LEU A 187 -5.88 16.74 19.55
N SER A 188 -5.23 16.33 20.65
CA SER A 188 -5.68 16.67 22.01
C SER A 188 -5.50 18.17 22.30
N GLY A 189 -6.34 18.71 23.19
CA GLY A 189 -6.40 20.15 23.52
C GLY A 189 -5.04 20.78 23.84
N ASP A 190 -4.18 20.02 24.53
CA ASP A 190 -2.89 20.50 25.01
C ASP A 190 -1.82 20.58 23.91
N ASP A 191 -2.00 19.91 22.76
CA ASP A 191 -0.95 19.76 21.74
C ASP A 191 -1.17 20.60 20.49
N TRP A 192 -2.41 20.64 19.97
CA TRP A 192 -2.66 21.44 18.76
C TRP A 192 -2.48 22.95 19.03
N GLU A 193 -2.66 23.41 20.27
CA GLU A 193 -2.42 24.81 20.68
C GLU A 193 -0.92 25.19 20.71
N PHE A 194 -0.03 24.24 21.01
CA PHE A 194 1.41 24.49 21.16
C PHE A 194 2.14 24.71 19.83
N GLY A 195 1.53 24.32 18.70
CA GLY A 195 2.03 24.66 17.37
C GLY A 195 3.02 23.67 16.76
N GLY A 196 3.45 22.62 17.49
CA GLY A 196 4.22 21.45 17.01
C GLY A 196 5.55 21.72 16.27
N GLU A 197 6.50 20.80 16.39
CA GLU A 197 7.74 20.87 15.61
C GLU A 197 7.54 20.39 14.15
N ALA A 198 8.51 20.69 13.28
CA ALA A 198 8.54 20.15 11.93
C ALA A 198 8.74 18.63 11.95
N SER A 199 8.30 17.94 10.89
CA SER A 199 8.53 16.50 10.74
C SER A 199 10.02 16.22 10.73
N PHE A 200 10.53 15.49 11.73
CA PHE A 200 11.96 15.19 11.82
C PHE A 200 12.48 14.36 10.62
N TRP A 201 11.60 13.59 9.97
CA TRP A 201 11.92 12.71 8.85
C TRP A 201 11.80 13.36 7.47
N ASP A 202 11.17 14.54 7.36
CA ASP A 202 11.09 15.31 6.12
C ASP A 202 11.53 16.76 6.37
N PRO A 203 12.82 17.08 6.17
CA PRO A 203 13.34 18.43 6.35
C PRO A 203 12.70 19.48 5.43
N ASN A 204 12.00 19.07 4.37
CA ASN A 204 11.34 19.99 3.44
C ASN A 204 9.89 20.31 3.85
N ALA A 205 9.32 19.53 4.78
CA ALA A 205 7.97 19.77 5.27
C ALA A 205 7.94 21.05 6.13
N PRO A 206 7.01 21.99 5.87
CA PRO A 206 6.87 23.16 6.71
C PRO A 206 6.41 22.75 8.12
N SER A 207 6.93 23.43 9.15
CA SER A 207 6.35 23.34 10.49
C SER A 207 4.87 23.74 10.48
N TYR A 208 4.08 23.26 11.44
CA TYR A 208 2.66 23.59 11.50
C TYR A 208 2.41 25.10 11.66
N MET A 209 3.21 25.79 12.49
CA MET A 209 3.12 27.25 12.60
C MET A 209 3.51 28.00 11.33
N GLU A 210 4.41 27.45 10.52
CA GLU A 210 4.74 28.02 9.21
C GLU A 210 3.61 27.80 8.20
N TYR A 211 3.00 26.62 8.19
CA TYR A 211 1.81 26.31 7.40
C TYR A 211 0.67 27.30 7.67
N LEU A 212 0.35 27.54 8.95
CA LEU A 212 -0.70 28.49 9.35
C LEU A 212 -0.39 29.91 8.87
N ARG A 213 0.86 30.37 9.04
CA ARG A 213 1.32 31.70 8.61
C ARG A 213 1.23 31.86 7.09
N ARG A 214 1.73 30.87 6.32
CA ARG A 214 1.73 30.90 4.85
C ARG A 214 0.31 30.91 4.26
N ARG A 215 -0.68 30.36 4.95
CA ARG A 215 -2.07 30.26 4.48
C ARG A 215 -3.04 31.21 5.19
N GLU A 216 -2.55 32.09 6.07
CA GLU A 216 -3.36 33.02 6.87
C GLU A 216 -4.49 32.32 7.65
N LYS A 217 -4.19 31.15 8.21
CA LYS A 217 -5.14 30.29 8.94
C LYS A 217 -5.05 30.48 10.44
N ARG A 218 -6.18 30.24 11.12
CA ARG A 218 -6.22 30.17 12.59
C ARG A 218 -5.72 28.80 13.04
N ASN A 219 -5.10 28.77 14.22
CA ASN A 219 -4.76 27.51 14.86
C ASN A 219 -6.05 26.80 15.28
N THR A 220 -6.31 25.61 14.73
CA THR A 220 -7.48 24.76 15.01
C THR A 220 -7.13 23.30 14.79
N LYS A 221 -7.86 22.37 15.43
CA LYS A 221 -7.72 20.93 15.14
C LYS A 221 -7.91 20.59 13.66
N VAL A 222 -8.83 21.28 12.98
CA VAL A 222 -9.10 21.10 11.54
C VAL A 222 -7.85 21.37 10.73
N GLU A 223 -7.22 22.52 10.94
CA GLU A 223 -6.02 22.92 10.20
C GLU A 223 -4.81 22.06 10.61
N LYS A 224 -4.74 21.62 11.87
CA LYS A 224 -3.70 20.67 12.34
C LYS A 224 -3.82 19.32 11.63
N LEU A 225 -5.02 18.75 11.57
CA LEU A 225 -5.26 17.49 10.87
C LEU A 225 -4.96 17.62 9.37
N LYS A 226 -5.42 18.69 8.72
CA LYS A 226 -5.10 18.98 7.30
C LYS A 226 -3.59 19.06 7.08
N TRP A 227 -2.85 19.74 7.96
CA TRP A 227 -1.38 19.78 7.91
C TRP A 227 -0.74 18.40 8.09
N ILE A 228 -1.20 17.59 9.06
CA ILE A 228 -0.67 16.23 9.28
C ILE A 228 -0.85 15.38 8.01
N LEU A 229 -2.06 15.39 7.42
CA LEU A 229 -2.39 14.63 6.22
C LEU A 229 -1.57 15.10 5.00
N GLU A 230 -1.45 16.41 4.79
CA GLU A 230 -0.74 17.00 3.64
C GLU A 230 0.78 16.82 3.74
N HIS A 231 1.39 17.19 4.87
CA HIS A 231 2.83 17.40 4.98
C HIS A 231 3.59 16.28 5.70
N THR A 232 2.89 15.38 6.38
CA THR A 232 3.56 14.32 7.16
C THR A 232 3.18 12.92 6.70
N LEU A 233 2.05 12.78 6.00
CA LEU A 233 1.50 11.52 5.47
C LEU A 233 1.37 11.47 3.93
N GLY A 234 1.52 12.62 3.26
CA GLY A 234 1.42 12.74 1.80
C GLY A 234 0.03 12.34 1.24
N CYS A 235 -1.04 12.56 2.00
CA CYS A 235 -2.42 12.23 1.64
C CYS A 235 -3.38 13.43 1.80
N PRO A 236 -3.15 14.56 1.11
CA PRO A 236 -3.91 15.80 1.32
C PRO A 236 -5.43 15.65 1.12
N ASP A 237 -5.85 14.79 0.20
CA ASP A 237 -7.27 14.59 -0.14
C ASP A 237 -8.04 13.73 0.88
N THR A 238 -7.33 13.05 1.79
CA THR A 238 -7.93 12.16 2.80
C THR A 238 -8.93 12.87 3.72
N PHE A 239 -8.77 14.18 3.95
CA PHE A 239 -9.75 14.94 4.71
C PHE A 239 -11.13 14.96 4.01
N GLU A 240 -11.14 15.16 2.69
CA GLU A 240 -12.37 15.20 1.91
C GLU A 240 -12.92 13.80 1.61
N PHE A 241 -12.05 12.81 1.40
CA PHE A 241 -12.49 11.41 1.34
C PHE A 241 -13.16 10.95 2.62
N ARG A 242 -12.66 11.38 3.78
CA ARG A 242 -13.34 11.11 5.05
C ARG A 242 -14.69 11.81 5.14
N ARG A 243 -14.80 13.06 4.67
CA ARG A 243 -16.10 13.77 4.60
C ARG A 243 -17.11 12.98 3.80
N GLU A 244 -16.69 12.49 2.64
CA GLU A 244 -17.53 11.65 1.77
C GLU A 244 -17.95 10.35 2.48
N GLU A 245 -17.00 9.64 3.10
CA GLU A 245 -17.29 8.38 3.81
C GLU A 245 -18.26 8.61 4.99
N VAL A 246 -18.07 9.66 5.81
CA VAL A 246 -19.02 10.00 6.89
C VAL A 246 -20.41 10.32 6.34
N GLY A 247 -20.48 11.05 5.22
CA GLY A 247 -21.75 11.30 4.52
C GLY A 247 -22.43 10.02 4.05
N ILE A 248 -21.67 9.08 3.47
CA ILE A 248 -22.16 7.76 3.05
C ILE A 248 -22.68 6.97 4.27
N LEU A 249 -21.92 6.92 5.36
CA LEU A 249 -22.31 6.19 6.57
C LEU A 249 -23.58 6.78 7.21
N ARG A 250 -23.70 8.11 7.29
CA ARG A 250 -24.93 8.76 7.76
C ARG A 250 -26.13 8.42 6.89
N ARG A 251 -25.93 8.26 5.59
CA ARG A 251 -27.01 7.90 4.68
C ARG A 251 -27.44 6.43 4.81
N ILE A 252 -26.47 5.52 4.98
CA ILE A 252 -26.74 4.09 5.17
C ILE A 252 -27.36 3.83 6.56
N TYR A 253 -26.82 4.44 7.60
CA TYR A 253 -27.12 4.09 8.98
C TYR A 253 -27.99 5.13 9.73
N GLY A 254 -28.23 6.30 9.14
CA GLY A 254 -28.95 7.43 9.75
C GLY A 254 -28.08 8.30 10.66
N CYS A 255 -26.90 7.83 11.05
CA CYS A 255 -25.99 8.52 11.96
C CYS A 255 -24.54 8.10 11.73
N TYR A 256 -23.61 8.91 12.26
CA TYR A 256 -22.23 8.55 12.47
C TYR A 256 -21.74 9.23 13.76
N PRO A 257 -21.05 8.53 14.69
CA PRO A 257 -20.75 7.09 14.66
C PRO A 257 -22.02 6.24 14.65
N VAL A 258 -21.92 5.00 14.17
CA VAL A 258 -23.09 4.12 14.03
C VAL A 258 -23.51 3.62 15.40
N ASP A 259 -24.78 3.76 15.76
CA ASP A 259 -25.33 3.15 16.99
C ASP A 259 -25.48 1.63 16.83
N TYR A 260 -24.56 0.89 17.45
CA TYR A 260 -24.50 -0.57 17.39
C TYR A 260 -25.46 -1.26 18.36
N THR A 261 -26.08 -0.54 19.31
CA THR A 261 -27.03 -1.14 20.25
C THR A 261 -28.35 -1.55 19.60
N MET A 262 -28.61 -1.05 18.39
CA MET A 262 -29.84 -1.30 17.64
C MET A 262 -29.73 -2.33 16.51
N LYS A 263 -28.55 -2.91 16.22
CA LYS A 263 -28.35 -3.76 15.02
C LYS A 263 -27.52 -5.01 15.33
N ASN A 264 -28.15 -6.18 15.15
CA ASN A 264 -27.52 -7.51 15.28
C ASN A 264 -26.49 -7.85 14.18
N ASP A 265 -26.22 -6.94 13.22
CA ASP A 265 -25.35 -7.17 12.06
C ASP A 265 -24.24 -6.12 11.97
N ILE A 266 -23.27 -6.18 12.90
CA ILE A 266 -22.14 -5.23 13.04
C ILE A 266 -21.16 -5.32 11.84
N ASP A 267 -21.21 -6.40 11.07
CA ASP A 267 -20.25 -6.75 10.03
C ASP A 267 -20.82 -6.81 8.61
N SER A 268 -22.07 -6.37 8.43
CA SER A 268 -22.69 -6.21 7.12
C SER A 268 -22.64 -4.74 6.67
N THR A 269 -22.51 -4.52 5.37
CA THR A 269 -22.37 -3.19 4.78
C THR A 269 -23.13 -3.08 3.46
N HIS A 270 -23.31 -1.84 3.01
CA HIS A 270 -23.91 -1.57 1.73
C HIS A 270 -22.82 -1.46 0.64
N LEU A 271 -22.98 -2.20 -0.46
CA LEU A 271 -21.95 -2.28 -1.51
C LEU A 271 -21.99 -1.13 -2.53
N SER A 272 -23.08 -0.35 -2.62
CA SER A 272 -23.16 0.73 -3.62
C SER A 272 -22.01 1.73 -3.51
N VAL A 273 -21.45 2.05 -4.67
CA VAL A 273 -20.39 3.04 -4.91
C VAL A 273 -20.95 4.38 -5.41
N ASP A 274 -22.17 4.39 -5.92
CA ASP A 274 -22.81 5.58 -6.49
C ASP A 274 -23.99 5.98 -5.61
N TRP A 275 -23.81 7.05 -4.84
CA TRP A 275 -24.90 7.66 -4.08
C TRP A 275 -25.34 9.02 -4.61
N LYS A 276 -25.17 9.20 -5.91
CA LYS A 276 -25.65 10.38 -6.63
C LYS A 276 -27.17 10.32 -6.81
N ARG A 277 -27.93 10.55 -5.73
CA ARG A 277 -29.30 11.12 -5.79
C ARG A 277 -29.81 11.57 -4.42
N GLU A 278 -30.30 12.81 -4.45
CA GLU A 278 -31.29 13.49 -3.58
C GLU A 278 -30.90 13.69 -2.10
N GLU A 279 -30.50 14.94 -1.81
CA GLU A 279 -29.99 15.51 -0.55
C GLU A 279 -28.50 15.22 -0.21
N SER A 280 -27.68 16.27 -0.36
CA SER A 280 -26.32 16.30 0.18
C SER A 280 -26.40 16.32 1.71
N ILE A 281 -25.97 15.26 2.37
CA ILE A 281 -25.72 15.30 3.81
C ILE A 281 -24.52 16.21 4.02
N GLU A 282 -24.75 17.39 4.57
CA GLU A 282 -23.68 18.30 4.95
C GLU A 282 -22.91 17.70 6.13
N VAL A 283 -21.60 17.55 5.95
CA VAL A 283 -20.68 17.09 6.98
C VAL A 283 -19.69 18.22 7.19
N THR A 284 -19.64 18.79 8.39
CA THR A 284 -18.75 19.93 8.69
C THR A 284 -17.30 19.47 8.87
N ASP A 285 -16.35 20.41 8.84
CA ASP A 285 -14.93 20.12 9.09
C ASP A 285 -14.71 19.55 10.49
N GLU A 286 -15.47 20.03 11.48
CA GLU A 286 -15.43 19.52 12.86
C GLU A 286 -15.87 18.07 12.92
N GLN A 287 -16.94 17.71 12.19
CA GLN A 287 -17.43 16.33 12.14
C GLN A 287 -16.44 15.38 11.44
N VAL A 288 -15.65 15.90 10.49
CA VAL A 288 -14.54 15.13 9.91
C VAL A 288 -13.47 14.87 10.97
N VAL A 289 -13.03 15.89 11.71
CA VAL A 289 -12.05 15.72 12.80
C VAL A 289 -12.57 14.74 13.86
N GLU A 290 -13.81 14.91 14.32
CA GLU A 290 -14.46 14.01 15.28
C GLU A 290 -14.47 12.56 14.80
N SER A 291 -14.61 12.32 13.48
CA SER A 291 -14.50 10.97 12.93
C SER A 291 -13.10 10.38 13.06
N PHE A 292 -12.04 11.14 12.79
CA PHE A 292 -10.67 10.65 12.98
C PHE A 292 -10.37 10.35 14.44
N GLU A 293 -10.82 11.23 15.35
CA GLU A 293 -10.70 10.99 16.79
C GLU A 293 -11.49 9.73 17.20
N TYR A 294 -12.74 9.57 16.73
CA TYR A 294 -13.55 8.39 17.05
C TYR A 294 -12.90 7.08 16.58
N GLU A 295 -12.45 7.01 15.31
CA GLU A 295 -11.96 5.76 14.72
C GLU A 295 -10.71 5.19 15.39
N ILE A 296 -9.90 6.01 16.07
CA ILE A 296 -8.69 5.58 16.78
C ILE A 296 -8.81 5.64 18.31
N ASN A 297 -9.52 6.63 18.87
CA ASN A 297 -9.60 6.86 20.32
C ASN A 297 -10.70 6.02 20.96
N HIS A 298 -11.77 5.71 20.23
CA HIS A 298 -12.87 4.93 20.77
C HIS A 298 -12.59 3.43 20.58
N PRO A 299 -12.83 2.57 21.60
CA PRO A 299 -12.64 1.12 21.47
C PRO A 299 -13.41 0.52 20.28
N GLU A 300 -14.62 1.01 20.00
CA GLU A 300 -15.44 0.57 18.85
C GLU A 300 -15.09 1.26 17.51
N GLY A 301 -14.09 2.14 17.48
CA GLY A 301 -13.56 2.69 16.24
C GLY A 301 -13.06 1.57 15.33
N SER A 302 -13.39 1.63 14.03
CA SER A 302 -13.08 0.53 13.10
C SER A 302 -11.58 0.35 12.89
N LEU A 303 -10.81 1.45 12.82
CA LEU A 303 -9.35 1.38 12.77
C LEU A 303 -8.76 0.87 14.09
N ARG A 304 -9.29 1.32 15.24
CA ARG A 304 -8.88 0.80 16.56
C ARG A 304 -9.10 -0.71 16.66
N GLN A 305 -10.23 -1.21 16.16
CA GLN A 305 -10.52 -2.64 16.10
C GLN A 305 -9.65 -3.39 15.09
N TYR A 306 -9.32 -2.77 13.95
CA TYR A 306 -8.39 -3.32 12.99
C TYR A 306 -7.02 -3.56 13.62
N LEU A 307 -6.43 -2.53 14.26
CA LEU A 307 -5.14 -2.60 14.93
C LEU A 307 -5.11 -3.67 16.02
N LYS A 308 -6.17 -3.75 16.84
CA LYS A 308 -6.31 -4.77 17.90
C LYS A 308 -6.27 -6.21 17.37
N HIS A 309 -6.78 -6.43 16.16
CA HIS A 309 -6.84 -7.75 15.54
C HIS A 309 -5.68 -8.03 14.56
N ALA A 310 -4.80 -7.05 14.36
CA ALA A 310 -3.71 -7.13 13.40
C ALA A 310 -2.43 -7.73 14.01
N SER A 311 -1.46 -7.96 13.14
CA SER A 311 -0.15 -8.54 13.40
C SER A 311 0.89 -7.75 12.58
N ILE A 312 2.17 -7.79 12.96
CA ILE A 312 3.24 -7.23 12.11
C ILE A 312 3.56 -8.20 10.97
N ALA A 313 3.57 -9.49 11.28
CA ALA A 313 3.89 -10.54 10.34
C ALA A 313 2.99 -11.76 10.54
N ALA A 314 2.81 -12.55 9.49
CA ALA A 314 2.12 -13.84 9.54
C ALA A 314 2.88 -14.89 8.71
N ILE A 315 2.84 -16.15 9.15
CA ILE A 315 3.35 -17.29 8.41
C ILE A 315 2.18 -18.25 8.15
N ILE A 316 2.02 -18.68 6.91
CA ILE A 316 1.07 -19.72 6.52
C ILE A 316 1.79 -20.68 5.59
N GLY A 317 2.00 -21.92 6.05
CA GLY A 317 2.81 -22.90 5.34
C GLY A 317 4.25 -22.41 5.13
N ASN A 318 4.73 -22.46 3.89
CA ASN A 318 6.07 -22.00 3.49
C ASN A 318 6.14 -20.50 3.12
N THR A 319 5.09 -19.73 3.37
CA THR A 319 4.99 -18.32 2.99
C THR A 319 4.93 -17.40 4.21
N ILE A 320 5.78 -16.37 4.22
CA ILE A 320 5.73 -15.27 5.19
C ILE A 320 5.13 -14.01 4.55
N PHE A 321 4.35 -13.28 5.33
CA PHE A 321 3.68 -12.05 4.95
C PHE A 321 4.11 -10.93 5.90
N VAL A 322 4.56 -9.81 5.33
CA VAL A 322 4.90 -8.57 6.05
C VAL A 322 4.43 -7.38 5.22
N HIS A 323 4.13 -6.23 5.83
CA HIS A 323 3.75 -5.06 5.04
C HIS A 323 4.91 -4.51 4.20
N GLY A 324 6.10 -4.36 4.83
CA GLY A 324 7.27 -3.71 4.23
C GLY A 324 8.26 -4.69 3.61
N ALA A 325 9.40 -4.96 4.28
CA ALA A 325 10.45 -5.83 3.73
C ALA A 325 11.28 -6.55 4.80
N ILE A 326 11.79 -7.74 4.44
CA ILE A 326 12.76 -8.52 5.20
C ILE A 326 14.13 -8.41 4.51
N ASP A 327 15.08 -7.73 5.13
CA ASP A 327 16.41 -7.53 4.59
C ASP A 327 17.49 -7.78 5.66
N ALA A 328 18.75 -7.55 5.32
CA ALA A 328 19.85 -7.78 6.24
C ALA A 328 19.83 -6.90 7.50
N LEU A 329 19.10 -5.77 7.49
CA LEU A 329 18.91 -4.88 8.63
C LEU A 329 17.70 -5.27 9.48
N THR A 330 16.66 -5.85 8.88
CA THR A 330 15.42 -6.20 9.59
C THR A 330 15.33 -7.66 10.01
N MET A 331 16.04 -8.58 9.34
CA MET A 331 16.03 -10.00 9.71
C MET A 331 16.47 -10.20 11.16
N LYS A 332 15.80 -11.11 11.88
CA LYS A 332 16.04 -11.46 13.30
C LYS A 332 15.81 -10.33 14.31
N TYR A 333 15.77 -9.08 13.89
CA TYR A 333 15.68 -7.92 14.77
C TYR A 333 14.24 -7.72 15.27
N VAL A 334 14.08 -7.62 16.58
CA VAL A 334 12.86 -7.18 17.24
C VAL A 334 13.16 -5.83 17.91
N PRO A 335 12.42 -4.76 17.56
CA PRO A 335 12.63 -3.46 18.19
C PRO A 335 12.40 -3.47 19.70
N SER A 336 13.13 -2.63 20.43
CA SER A 336 12.84 -2.37 21.84
C SER A 336 11.56 -1.56 22.00
N LEU A 337 10.78 -1.84 23.04
CA LEU A 337 9.61 -1.03 23.41
C LEU A 337 10.01 0.38 23.90
N SER A 338 11.31 0.62 24.15
CA SER A 338 11.86 1.95 24.41
C SER A 338 11.98 2.82 23.15
N SER A 339 11.85 2.23 21.94
CA SER A 339 11.99 2.93 20.66
C SER A 339 11.07 4.15 20.59
N LYS A 340 11.63 5.27 20.14
CA LYS A 340 10.96 6.57 20.10
C LYS A 340 10.65 6.99 18.68
N PHE A 341 9.53 7.70 18.50
CA PHE A 341 9.20 8.30 17.22
C PHE A 341 9.94 9.63 17.05
N GLU A 342 11.26 9.54 16.93
CA GLU A 342 12.20 10.63 16.73
C GLU A 342 13.45 10.11 16.03
N LEU A 343 14.41 10.99 15.67
CA LEU A 343 15.69 10.54 15.16
C LEU A 343 16.54 9.96 16.31
N PRO A 344 16.98 8.70 16.23
CA PRO A 344 17.89 8.17 17.25
C PRO A 344 19.20 8.96 17.23
N THR A 345 19.83 9.10 18.39
CA THR A 345 21.04 9.93 18.56
C THR A 345 22.33 9.11 18.49
N THR A 346 22.23 7.79 18.55
CA THR A 346 23.36 6.85 18.55
C THR A 346 23.21 5.82 17.45
N VAL A 347 24.31 5.54 16.75
CA VAL A 347 24.34 4.47 15.74
C VAL A 347 24.09 3.12 16.43
N PRO A 348 23.14 2.31 15.94
CA PRO A 348 22.87 1.01 16.55
C PRO A 348 24.05 0.03 16.46
N SER A 349 24.25 -0.77 17.51
CA SER A 349 25.38 -1.70 17.62
C SER A 349 25.36 -2.76 16.52
N SER A 350 24.19 -3.28 16.14
CA SER A 350 24.05 -4.18 14.98
C SER A 350 24.57 -3.57 13.68
N ILE A 351 24.35 -2.27 13.46
CA ILE A 351 24.80 -1.58 12.25
C ILE A 351 26.32 -1.37 12.27
N LEU A 352 26.88 -1.02 13.43
CA LEU A 352 28.34 -0.94 13.62
C LEU A 352 28.98 -2.32 13.39
N ALA A 353 28.39 -3.39 13.92
CA ALA A 353 28.87 -4.76 13.74
C ALA A 353 28.93 -5.18 12.27
N MET A 354 27.93 -4.79 11.46
CA MET A 354 27.92 -5.02 10.00
C MET A 354 29.05 -4.31 9.25
N SER A 355 29.63 -3.25 9.82
CA SER A 355 30.75 -2.49 9.25
C SER A 355 32.11 -2.85 9.84
N SER A 356 32.13 -3.48 11.02
CA SER A 356 33.34 -3.85 11.74
C SER A 356 33.90 -5.20 11.28
N THR A 357 35.22 -5.37 11.35
CA THR A 357 35.90 -6.66 11.12
C THR A 357 36.08 -7.47 12.41
N ASN A 358 35.58 -6.98 13.56
CA ASN A 358 35.87 -7.53 14.87
C ASN A 358 34.58 -7.64 15.71
N PRO A 359 34.03 -8.85 15.89
CA PRO A 359 32.70 -9.06 16.47
C PRO A 359 32.65 -9.04 18.02
N ASP A 360 33.70 -8.61 18.73
CA ASP A 360 33.80 -8.80 20.18
C ASP A 360 33.51 -7.54 21.04
N GLU A 361 33.08 -6.42 20.43
CA GLU A 361 32.61 -5.23 21.15
C GLU A 361 31.09 -5.07 20.99
N PHE A 362 30.32 -5.95 21.62
CA PHE A 362 28.87 -5.78 21.74
C PHE A 362 28.53 -5.14 23.09
N ASP A 363 27.88 -3.97 23.05
CA ASP A 363 27.14 -3.46 24.21
C ASP A 363 25.78 -4.20 24.24
N GLU A 364 25.52 -4.94 25.32
CA GLU A 364 24.37 -5.85 25.51
C GLU A 364 23.01 -5.14 25.63
N ASN A 365 22.95 -3.82 25.45
CA ASN A 365 21.78 -3.05 25.82
C ASN A 365 20.94 -2.63 24.59
N ASP A 366 19.71 -3.19 24.54
CA ASP A 366 18.52 -2.74 23.79
C ASP A 366 18.19 -3.38 22.41
N GLU A 367 18.94 -4.39 21.94
CA GLU A 367 18.64 -5.09 20.67
C GLU A 367 18.31 -6.57 20.89
N THR A 368 17.06 -6.97 20.60
CA THR A 368 16.65 -8.38 20.66
C THR A 368 16.81 -9.00 19.27
N MET A 369 17.71 -9.98 19.16
CA MET A 369 17.93 -10.76 17.94
C MET A 369 17.41 -12.19 18.13
N ILE A 370 16.48 -12.62 17.29
CA ILE A 370 15.87 -13.94 17.35
C ILE A 370 16.22 -14.72 16.08
N ASP A 371 16.94 -15.84 16.27
CA ASP A 371 17.46 -16.64 15.16
C ASP A 371 16.37 -17.45 14.45
N ASN A 372 15.31 -17.87 15.12
CA ASN A 372 14.23 -18.64 14.50
C ASN A 372 13.18 -17.70 13.89
N VAL A 373 12.88 -17.85 12.59
CA VAL A 373 11.91 -16.98 11.88
C VAL A 373 10.51 -17.05 12.51
N HIS A 374 10.07 -18.20 13.00
CA HIS A 374 8.74 -18.38 13.60
C HIS A 374 8.66 -17.67 14.95
N GLU A 375 9.68 -17.85 15.81
CA GLU A 375 9.80 -17.13 17.09
C GLU A 375 9.95 -15.62 16.88
N TRP A 376 10.65 -15.19 15.83
CA TRP A 376 10.79 -13.78 15.46
C TRP A 376 9.43 -13.16 15.09
N VAL A 377 8.60 -13.87 14.31
CA VAL A 377 7.23 -13.42 13.99
C VAL A 377 6.36 -13.33 15.24
N GLU A 378 6.45 -14.30 16.15
CA GLU A 378 5.75 -14.26 17.44
C GLU A 378 6.15 -13.03 18.26
N ALA A 379 7.45 -12.77 18.38
CA ALA A 379 7.98 -11.63 19.14
C ALA A 379 7.61 -10.27 18.51
N LEU A 380 7.61 -10.14 17.18
CA LEU A 380 7.11 -8.95 16.50
C LEU A 380 5.62 -8.73 16.78
N ASN A 381 4.83 -9.79 16.79
CA ASN A 381 3.40 -9.69 17.07
C ASN A 381 3.14 -9.35 18.55
N GLU A 382 3.94 -9.87 19.48
CA GLU A 382 3.91 -9.47 20.88
C GLU A 382 4.30 -7.99 21.05
N TYR A 383 5.34 -7.53 20.34
CA TYR A 383 5.75 -6.12 20.31
C TYR A 383 4.60 -5.20 19.91
N LEU A 384 3.82 -5.58 18.87
CA LEU A 384 2.63 -4.83 18.47
C LEU A 384 1.60 -4.74 19.61
N GLN A 385 1.26 -5.89 20.22
CA GLN A 385 0.25 -5.92 21.29
C GLN A 385 0.68 -5.08 22.49
N ARG A 386 1.93 -5.20 22.94
CA ARG A 386 2.47 -4.41 24.05
C ARG A 386 2.54 -2.92 23.73
N GLY A 387 2.87 -2.56 22.49
CA GLY A 387 2.83 -1.18 22.03
C GLY A 387 1.41 -0.60 22.00
N LEU A 388 0.40 -1.40 21.66
CA LEU A 388 -1.01 -1.00 21.71
C LEU A 388 -1.49 -0.85 23.15
N GLU A 389 -1.15 -1.78 24.05
CA GLU A 389 -1.43 -1.68 25.49
C GLU A 389 -0.86 -0.39 26.09
N ASP A 390 0.40 -0.08 25.75
CA ASP A 390 1.06 1.14 26.16
C ASP A 390 0.34 2.41 25.64
N PHE A 391 -0.11 2.39 24.39
CA PHE A 391 -0.97 3.43 23.83
C PHE A 391 -2.28 3.58 24.60
N GLU A 392 -2.97 2.50 24.99
CA GLU A 392 -4.21 2.60 25.76
C GLU A 392 -3.99 3.19 27.15
N MET A 393 -2.87 2.83 27.79
CA MET A 393 -2.54 3.27 29.15
C MET A 393 -2.06 4.73 29.20
N ARG A 394 -1.33 5.19 28.18
CA ARG A 394 -0.68 6.52 28.16
C ARG A 394 -0.99 7.28 26.87
N PRO A 395 -2.26 7.52 26.51
CA PRO A 395 -2.60 8.00 25.17
C PRO A 395 -2.25 9.48 24.93
N HIS A 396 -1.93 10.21 26.00
CA HIS A 396 -1.47 11.60 25.98
C HIS A 396 0.04 11.70 26.26
N TRP A 397 0.61 12.85 25.90
CA TRP A 397 1.95 13.22 26.35
C TRP A 397 2.01 13.29 27.87
N ASN A 398 3.14 12.87 28.44
CA ASN A 398 3.50 13.19 29.82
C ASN A 398 3.73 14.70 30.00
N ALA A 399 3.80 15.16 31.26
CA ALA A 399 3.82 16.59 31.59
C ALA A 399 5.00 17.37 30.98
N ASP A 400 6.16 16.74 30.83
CA ASP A 400 7.37 17.28 30.19
C ASP A 400 7.43 17.01 28.69
N ARG A 401 6.43 16.30 28.14
CA ARG A 401 6.27 16.00 26.72
C ARG A 401 7.42 15.24 26.07
N THR A 402 8.06 14.37 26.85
CA THR A 402 9.16 13.48 26.42
C THR A 402 8.69 12.07 26.04
N SER A 403 7.44 11.72 26.36
CA SER A 403 6.86 10.44 26.00
C SER A 403 5.34 10.47 25.97
N ARG A 404 4.79 9.68 25.05
CA ARG A 404 3.42 9.18 25.08
C ARG A 404 3.43 7.66 24.91
N GLY A 405 2.26 7.05 24.99
CA GLY A 405 2.03 5.64 24.70
C GLY A 405 2.02 5.37 23.20
N GLY A 406 2.47 4.19 22.79
CA GLY A 406 2.51 3.79 21.38
C GLY A 406 3.68 4.37 20.58
N GLU A 407 4.63 5.02 21.24
CA GLU A 407 5.85 5.58 20.63
C GLU A 407 6.62 4.53 19.83
N ALA A 408 6.76 3.32 20.37
CA ALA A 408 7.43 2.21 19.70
C ALA A 408 6.74 1.82 18.37
N LEU A 409 5.40 1.88 18.33
CA LEU A 409 4.63 1.60 17.11
C LEU A 409 4.70 2.75 16.10
N LEU A 410 4.75 3.99 16.58
CA LEU A 410 5.01 5.15 15.75
C LEU A 410 6.45 5.14 15.20
N ALA A 411 7.42 4.64 15.96
CA ALA A 411 8.80 4.45 15.52
C ALA A 411 8.87 3.40 14.41
N ILE A 412 8.30 2.19 14.61
CA ILE A 412 8.40 1.12 13.62
C ILE A 412 7.75 1.50 12.29
N GLN A 413 6.76 2.39 12.25
CA GLN A 413 6.20 2.90 11.00
C GLN A 413 7.02 4.02 10.33
N ASN A 414 8.26 4.27 10.76
CA ASN A 414 9.11 5.32 10.18
C ASN A 414 10.56 4.84 10.02
N ARG A 415 11.08 4.89 8.79
CA ARG A 415 12.42 4.33 8.50
C ARG A 415 13.53 5.06 9.25
N PRO A 416 13.58 6.42 9.27
CA PRO A 416 14.60 7.12 10.06
C PRO A 416 14.53 6.82 11.56
N ALA A 417 13.33 6.76 12.15
CA ALA A 417 13.17 6.42 13.58
C ALA A 417 13.72 5.02 13.92
N MET A 418 13.69 4.10 12.96
CA MET A 418 14.23 2.74 13.10
C MET A 418 15.66 2.57 12.59
N TRP A 419 16.31 3.64 12.13
CA TRP A 419 17.61 3.54 11.47
C TRP A 419 17.62 2.53 10.30
N GLY A 420 16.54 2.49 9.52
CA GLY A 420 16.36 1.54 8.42
C GLY A 420 16.00 0.11 8.84
N ARG A 421 15.74 -0.17 10.12
CA ARG A 421 15.39 -1.51 10.64
C ARG A 421 13.87 -1.68 10.84
N SER A 422 13.08 -1.32 9.83
CA SER A 422 11.62 -1.46 9.88
C SER A 422 11.09 -2.50 8.90
N VAL A 423 10.56 -3.60 9.43
CA VAL A 423 9.82 -4.61 8.64
C VAL A 423 8.48 -4.09 8.11
N VAL A 424 7.95 -3.01 8.69
CA VAL A 424 6.68 -2.38 8.28
C VAL A 424 6.92 -1.39 7.13
N CYS A 425 8.01 -0.62 7.18
CA CYS A 425 8.21 0.51 6.26
C CYS A 425 9.29 0.32 5.24
N ASN A 426 10.19 -0.65 5.35
CA ASN A 426 11.13 -0.91 4.27
C ASN A 426 10.37 -1.42 3.03
N SER A 427 10.98 -1.37 1.85
CA SER A 427 10.32 -1.77 0.60
C SER A 427 11.26 -2.48 -0.33
N TYR A 428 10.79 -3.53 -1.01
CA TYR A 428 11.51 -4.05 -2.18
C TYR A 428 11.25 -3.22 -3.45
N GLY A 429 10.11 -2.52 -3.53
CA GLY A 429 9.72 -1.78 -4.73
C GLY A 429 10.60 -0.56 -5.04
N ASP A 430 11.09 -0.50 -6.28
CA ASP A 430 11.83 0.60 -6.89
C ASP A 430 11.43 0.73 -8.38
N GLY A 431 10.70 1.78 -8.77
CA GLY A 431 10.39 2.04 -10.18
C GLY A 431 9.60 0.93 -10.89
N GLY A 432 8.63 0.31 -10.21
CA GLY A 432 7.82 -0.77 -10.82
C GLY A 432 8.55 -2.11 -10.91
N VAL A 433 9.80 -2.18 -10.42
CA VAL A 433 10.57 -3.41 -10.26
C VAL A 433 10.87 -3.66 -8.77
N VAL A 434 11.37 -4.84 -8.40
CA VAL A 434 11.86 -5.12 -7.02
C VAL A 434 13.39 -5.19 -6.91
N SER A 435 14.09 -5.02 -8.03
CA SER A 435 15.56 -5.05 -8.08
C SER A 435 16.07 -4.17 -9.21
N THR A 436 16.91 -3.19 -8.86
CA THR A 436 17.69 -2.38 -9.81
C THR A 436 19.15 -2.39 -9.38
N SER A 437 20.08 -2.13 -10.31
CA SER A 437 21.48 -1.87 -9.94
C SER A 437 21.62 -0.62 -9.07
N ASP A 438 20.75 0.35 -9.29
CA ASP A 438 20.78 1.64 -8.59
C ASP A 438 20.37 1.49 -7.13
N SER A 439 19.33 0.68 -6.83
CA SER A 439 18.88 0.46 -5.45
C SER A 439 19.94 -0.22 -4.59
N GLN A 440 20.71 -1.16 -5.16
CA GLN A 440 21.83 -1.79 -4.45
C GLN A 440 22.94 -0.80 -4.10
N VAL A 441 23.28 0.09 -5.03
CA VAL A 441 24.27 1.15 -4.79
C VAL A 441 23.76 2.13 -3.73
N GLN A 442 22.51 2.58 -3.86
CA GLN A 442 21.87 3.48 -2.90
C GLN A 442 21.82 2.88 -1.50
N GLN A 443 21.50 1.59 -1.36
CA GLN A 443 21.46 0.92 -0.05
C GLN A 443 22.83 0.86 0.61
N ARG A 444 23.87 0.49 -0.16
CA ARG A 444 25.25 0.46 0.35
C ARG A 444 25.71 1.85 0.76
N ASP A 445 25.46 2.85 -0.09
CA ASP A 445 25.89 4.22 0.14
C ASP A 445 25.13 4.83 1.34
N ALA A 446 23.84 4.52 1.49
CA ALA A 446 23.03 4.90 2.65
C ALA A 446 23.55 4.26 3.94
N LEU A 447 23.83 2.94 3.94
CA LEU A 447 24.40 2.26 5.11
C LEU A 447 25.72 2.92 5.53
N HIS A 448 26.61 3.17 4.56
CA HIS A 448 27.91 3.79 4.80
C HIS A 448 27.78 5.22 5.34
N ALA A 449 26.90 6.05 4.74
CA ALA A 449 26.61 7.40 5.20
C ALA A 449 25.97 7.41 6.60
N SER A 450 25.10 6.44 6.90
CA SER A 450 24.45 6.34 8.20
C SER A 450 25.45 6.14 9.35
N ILE A 451 26.57 5.47 9.08
CA ILE A 451 27.63 5.20 10.06
C ILE A 451 28.57 6.41 10.18
N ILE A 452 29.07 6.92 9.04
CA ILE A 452 30.06 7.99 9.03
C ILE A 452 29.46 9.30 9.51
N ASP A 453 28.28 9.65 9.00
CA ASP A 453 27.62 10.91 9.30
C ASP A 453 26.64 10.80 10.47
N SER A 454 26.48 9.60 11.07
CA SER A 454 25.50 9.31 12.12
C SER A 454 24.09 9.78 11.73
N ASN A 455 23.73 9.61 10.47
CA ASN A 455 22.53 10.20 9.88
C ASN A 455 21.51 9.13 9.48
N PRO A 456 20.46 8.87 10.27
CA PRO A 456 19.41 7.92 9.94
C PRO A 456 18.49 8.36 8.78
N LEU A 457 18.48 9.64 8.39
CA LEU A 457 17.62 10.13 7.28
C LEU A 457 18.01 9.54 5.92
N VAL A 458 19.22 8.99 5.80
CA VAL A 458 19.71 8.39 4.56
C VAL A 458 18.94 7.14 4.12
N PHE A 459 18.16 6.53 5.02
CA PHE A 459 17.30 5.39 4.69
C PHE A 459 15.96 5.79 4.06
N GLU A 460 15.65 7.09 4.03
CA GLU A 460 14.45 7.58 3.37
C GLU A 460 14.56 7.39 1.85
N GLY A 461 13.58 6.70 1.26
CA GLY A 461 13.55 6.42 -0.18
C GLY A 461 14.47 5.31 -0.67
N VAL A 462 15.16 4.59 0.21
CA VAL A 462 16.06 3.48 -0.15
C VAL A 462 15.29 2.15 -0.22
N ALA A 463 15.31 1.46 -1.35
CA ALA A 463 14.73 0.12 -1.44
C ALA A 463 15.69 -0.95 -0.89
N SER A 464 15.12 -1.99 -0.29
CA SER A 464 15.84 -3.16 0.25
C SER A 464 16.39 -4.02 -0.89
N ASN A 465 17.63 -4.52 -0.74
CA ASN A 465 18.21 -5.46 -1.70
C ASN A 465 17.57 -6.84 -1.60
N VAL A 466 16.63 -7.11 -2.50
CA VAL A 466 15.93 -8.39 -2.61
C VAL A 466 16.83 -9.57 -3.03
N LEU A 467 18.00 -9.29 -3.60
CA LEU A 467 18.98 -10.29 -4.05
C LEU A 467 20.03 -10.64 -2.97
N ASP A 468 19.90 -10.11 -1.76
CA ASP A 468 20.82 -10.48 -0.67
C ASP A 468 20.61 -11.94 -0.25
N PRO A 469 21.63 -12.81 -0.36
CA PRO A 469 21.50 -14.22 0.02
C PRO A 469 21.38 -14.43 1.54
N LYS A 470 21.76 -13.46 2.38
CA LYS A 470 21.71 -13.60 3.85
C LYS A 470 20.28 -13.77 4.39
N PRO A 471 19.34 -12.83 4.15
CA PRO A 471 17.95 -13.00 4.58
C PRO A 471 17.30 -14.20 3.89
N ALA A 472 17.58 -14.45 2.61
CA ALA A 472 17.02 -15.60 1.90
C ALA A 472 17.44 -16.93 2.53
N ARG A 473 18.73 -17.10 2.85
CA ARG A 473 19.22 -18.31 3.53
C ARG A 473 18.59 -18.49 4.90
N TRP A 474 18.51 -17.41 5.68
CA TRP A 474 17.86 -17.45 6.98
C TRP A 474 16.39 -17.89 6.89
N LEU A 475 15.65 -17.40 5.89
CA LEU A 475 14.27 -17.81 5.62
C LEU A 475 14.19 -19.30 5.23
N LEU A 476 15.05 -19.75 4.32
CA LEU A 476 15.11 -21.14 3.85
C LEU A 476 15.44 -22.12 4.97
N ASP A 477 16.40 -21.78 5.83
CA ASP A 477 16.81 -22.58 6.99
C ASP A 477 15.63 -22.83 7.96
N HIS A 478 14.57 -22.00 7.90
CA HIS A 478 13.36 -22.11 8.70
C HIS A 478 12.11 -22.50 7.89
N GLY A 479 12.29 -23.03 6.68
CA GLY A 479 11.22 -23.57 5.83
C GLY A 479 10.40 -22.52 5.08
N ILE A 480 10.82 -21.26 5.09
CA ILE A 480 10.16 -20.18 4.34
C ILE A 480 10.76 -20.08 2.94
N ARG A 481 9.90 -20.08 1.93
CA ARG A 481 10.28 -20.04 0.51
C ARG A 481 9.60 -18.95 -0.30
N ARG A 482 8.65 -18.24 0.29
CA ARG A 482 8.03 -17.06 -0.31
C ARG A 482 7.86 -15.94 0.71
N VAL A 483 8.13 -14.71 0.30
CA VAL A 483 7.82 -13.48 1.02
C VAL A 483 6.80 -12.68 0.21
N VAL A 484 5.68 -12.30 0.82
CA VAL A 484 4.64 -11.46 0.18
C VAL A 484 4.51 -10.14 0.94
N VAL A 485 4.54 -9.02 0.21
CA VAL A 485 4.59 -7.66 0.77
C VAL A 485 3.72 -6.64 0.05
N GLY A 486 3.50 -5.50 0.70
CA GLY A 486 2.84 -4.31 0.17
C GLY A 486 3.76 -3.07 0.18
N HIS A 487 3.24 -1.95 0.69
CA HIS A 487 3.91 -0.69 1.04
C HIS A 487 4.35 0.24 -0.10
N LYS A 488 4.99 -0.26 -1.16
CA LYS A 488 5.45 0.60 -2.27
C LYS A 488 4.91 0.19 -3.63
N PRO A 489 4.43 1.16 -4.43
CA PRO A 489 3.91 0.92 -5.77
C PRO A 489 4.89 0.18 -6.65
N THR A 490 4.43 -0.92 -7.25
CA THR A 490 5.18 -1.68 -8.24
C THR A 490 4.56 -1.63 -9.62
N GLY A 491 3.82 -0.56 -9.92
CA GLY A 491 3.24 -0.29 -11.24
C GLY A 491 1.92 -1.03 -11.49
N ASP A 492 1.68 -1.43 -12.73
CA ASP A 492 0.36 -1.89 -13.20
C ASP A 492 0.02 -3.39 -13.00
N CYS A 493 0.86 -4.13 -12.28
CA CYS A 493 0.58 -5.47 -11.75
C CYS A 493 1.64 -5.81 -10.68
N PRO A 494 1.48 -6.92 -9.93
CA PRO A 494 2.42 -7.31 -8.89
C PRO A 494 3.82 -7.55 -9.47
N ALA A 495 4.80 -7.24 -8.66
CA ALA A 495 6.21 -7.39 -8.97
C ALA A 495 6.76 -8.62 -8.25
N VAL A 496 7.15 -9.64 -9.03
CA VAL A 496 7.54 -10.94 -8.50
C VAL A 496 8.98 -11.25 -8.85
N LEU A 497 9.87 -11.40 -7.86
CA LEU A 497 11.20 -11.93 -8.08
C LEU A 497 11.17 -13.45 -8.02
N SER A 498 11.64 -14.11 -9.09
CA SER A 498 11.71 -15.57 -9.15
C SER A 498 12.59 -16.16 -8.04
N ALA A 499 12.16 -17.28 -7.46
CA ALA A 499 12.99 -18.05 -6.53
C ALA A 499 14.30 -18.56 -7.15
N ALA A 500 14.46 -18.54 -8.49
CA ALA A 500 15.70 -18.94 -9.15
C ALA A 500 16.93 -18.10 -8.76
N TYR A 501 16.74 -16.90 -8.19
CA TYR A 501 17.84 -16.03 -7.78
C TYR A 501 18.42 -16.38 -6.41
N THR A 502 17.57 -16.62 -5.42
CA THR A 502 17.99 -16.76 -4.00
C THR A 502 17.41 -18.00 -3.31
N GLY A 503 16.56 -18.76 -3.99
CA GLY A 503 15.74 -19.84 -3.42
C GLY A 503 14.42 -19.35 -2.80
N VAL A 504 14.24 -18.04 -2.62
CA VAL A 504 13.02 -17.44 -2.05
C VAL A 504 12.33 -16.57 -3.10
N GLU A 505 11.05 -16.83 -3.37
CA GLU A 505 10.22 -15.97 -4.23
C GLU A 505 9.76 -14.75 -3.45
N VAL A 506 9.88 -13.56 -4.04
CA VAL A 506 9.44 -12.31 -3.40
C VAL A 506 8.34 -11.67 -4.22
N VAL A 507 7.21 -11.35 -3.59
CA VAL A 507 5.99 -10.88 -4.25
C VAL A 507 5.59 -9.53 -3.65
N SER A 508 5.77 -8.44 -4.39
CA SER A 508 5.31 -7.10 -4.00
C SER A 508 4.02 -6.78 -4.74
N THR A 509 2.94 -6.44 -4.02
CA THR A 509 1.59 -6.40 -4.62
C THR A 509 0.96 -5.02 -4.67
N ASP A 510 1.58 -3.98 -4.14
CA ASP A 510 1.01 -2.65 -4.18
C ASP A 510 0.98 -2.14 -5.63
N THR A 511 -0.22 -2.07 -6.21
CA THR A 511 -0.45 -1.54 -7.56
C THR A 511 -1.10 -0.15 -7.54
N SER A 512 -1.00 0.56 -6.43
CA SER A 512 -1.39 1.97 -6.35
C SER A 512 -0.50 2.81 -7.27
N TYR A 513 -0.96 4.00 -7.64
CA TYR A 513 -0.33 4.88 -8.63
C TYR A 513 0.02 4.22 -9.97
N SER A 514 -0.70 3.17 -10.37
CA SER A 514 -0.50 2.44 -11.65
C SER A 514 -0.89 3.25 -12.90
N ARG A 515 -1.12 4.56 -12.77
CA ARG A 515 -1.45 5.43 -13.90
C ARG A 515 -0.27 5.52 -14.86
N ARG A 516 -0.57 5.31 -16.13
CA ARG A 516 0.39 5.39 -17.22
C ARG A 516 0.27 6.72 -17.94
N SER A 517 1.33 7.51 -17.93
CA SER A 517 1.37 8.82 -18.61
C SER A 517 1.34 8.70 -20.13
N ASP A 518 1.70 7.53 -20.66
CA ASP A 518 1.65 7.21 -22.09
C ASP A 518 0.25 6.79 -22.58
N LEU A 519 -0.74 6.69 -21.69
CA LEU A 519 -2.11 6.30 -22.01
C LEU A 519 -3.11 7.41 -21.66
N ASP A 520 -4.09 7.62 -22.55
CA ASP A 520 -5.28 8.42 -22.28
C ASP A 520 -6.31 7.60 -21.47
N SER A 521 -5.89 7.02 -20.35
CA SER A 521 -6.76 6.20 -19.50
C SER A 521 -7.42 7.04 -18.40
N ALA A 522 -8.75 6.96 -18.30
CA ALA A 522 -9.46 7.45 -17.12
C ALA A 522 -9.04 6.66 -15.87
N CYS A 523 -9.03 7.32 -14.71
CA CYS A 523 -8.71 6.67 -13.44
C CYS A 523 -9.90 5.83 -12.96
N THR A 524 -9.84 4.50 -13.16
CA THR A 524 -10.94 3.58 -12.86
C THR A 524 -11.24 3.50 -11.35
N PHE A 525 -10.20 3.54 -10.52
CA PHE A 525 -10.31 3.35 -9.06
C PHE A 525 -10.08 4.64 -8.28
N GLY A 526 -10.28 5.79 -8.93
CA GLY A 526 -10.00 7.12 -8.40
C GLY A 526 -8.62 7.64 -8.79
N GLU A 527 -8.49 8.97 -8.80
CA GLU A 527 -7.29 9.67 -9.29
C GLU A 527 -6.00 9.28 -8.56
N CYS A 528 -6.11 8.94 -7.28
CA CYS A 528 -4.97 8.61 -6.43
C CYS A 528 -4.50 7.14 -6.54
N ARG A 529 -5.33 6.20 -7.00
CA ARG A 529 -4.97 4.76 -7.07
C ARG A 529 -4.45 4.33 -8.43
N GLY A 530 -5.02 4.85 -9.51
CA GLY A 530 -4.71 4.40 -10.88
C GLY A 530 -5.76 3.45 -11.46
N SER A 531 -5.37 2.73 -12.51
CA SER A 531 -6.31 2.03 -13.40
C SER A 531 -6.07 0.52 -13.48
N ALA A 532 -5.02 0.00 -12.87
CA ALA A 532 -4.78 -1.44 -12.81
C ALA A 532 -5.58 -2.11 -11.69
N MET A 533 -5.86 -3.41 -11.86
CA MET A 533 -6.48 -4.29 -10.88
C MET A 533 -5.67 -5.58 -10.80
N SER A 534 -5.40 -6.04 -9.58
CA SER A 534 -4.61 -7.25 -9.38
C SER A 534 -5.17 -8.09 -8.24
N VAL A 535 -5.26 -9.38 -8.49
CA VAL A 535 -5.57 -10.41 -7.51
C VAL A 535 -4.35 -11.30 -7.37
N VAL A 536 -3.93 -11.55 -6.14
CA VAL A 536 -2.78 -12.37 -5.79
C VAL A 536 -3.25 -13.53 -4.94
N GLU A 537 -3.05 -14.74 -5.42
CA GLU A 537 -3.47 -15.95 -4.73
C GLU A 537 -2.34 -16.99 -4.73
N ILE A 538 -2.20 -17.75 -3.66
CA ILE A 538 -1.25 -18.86 -3.54
C ILE A 538 -2.06 -20.14 -3.51
N VAL A 539 -1.68 -21.13 -4.31
CA VAL A 539 -2.49 -22.33 -4.57
C VAL A 539 -1.65 -23.59 -4.44
N GLY A 540 -2.22 -24.64 -3.86
CA GLY A 540 -1.59 -25.96 -3.79
C GLY A 540 -1.78 -26.58 -2.42
N SER A 541 -0.70 -26.70 -1.66
CA SER A 541 -0.65 -27.13 -0.26
C SER A 541 0.20 -26.17 0.56
N GLU A 542 0.20 -26.32 1.89
CA GLU A 542 1.00 -25.46 2.78
C GLU A 542 2.50 -25.49 2.46
N HIS A 543 3.04 -26.61 1.96
CA HIS A 543 4.48 -26.76 1.73
C HIS A 543 4.87 -26.85 0.25
N ALA A 544 3.94 -27.19 -0.64
CA ALA A 544 4.13 -27.23 -2.08
C ALA A 544 3.02 -26.45 -2.76
N ASN A 545 3.32 -25.23 -3.21
CA ASN A 545 2.36 -24.31 -3.79
C ASN A 545 3.00 -23.39 -4.84
N TRP A 546 2.15 -22.75 -5.64
CA TRP A 546 2.57 -21.76 -6.64
C TRP A 546 1.80 -20.46 -6.43
N LEU A 547 2.33 -19.39 -7.01
CA LEU A 547 1.69 -18.08 -7.07
C LEU A 547 0.80 -17.98 -8.33
N GLU A 548 -0.38 -17.44 -8.16
CA GLU A 548 -1.26 -16.97 -9.23
C GLU A 548 -1.44 -15.45 -9.11
N THR A 549 -1.23 -14.74 -10.22
CA THR A 549 -1.54 -13.32 -10.31
C THR A 549 -2.42 -13.07 -11.52
N PHE A 550 -3.56 -12.42 -11.34
CA PHE A 550 -4.48 -12.14 -12.44
C PHE A 550 -5.22 -10.83 -12.23
N GLY A 551 -5.73 -10.26 -13.31
CA GLY A 551 -6.46 -8.99 -13.27
C GLY A 551 -6.30 -8.20 -14.56
N THR A 552 -6.28 -6.89 -14.45
CA THR A 552 -6.29 -5.96 -15.57
C THR A 552 -5.11 -5.00 -15.45
N LEU A 553 -4.24 -4.94 -16.46
CA LEU A 553 -3.17 -3.95 -16.55
C LEU A 553 -3.76 -2.54 -16.74
N ALA A 554 -2.94 -1.51 -16.52
CA ALA A 554 -3.36 -0.11 -16.69
C ALA A 554 -3.83 0.22 -18.12
N CYS A 555 -3.39 -0.55 -19.12
CA CYS A 555 -3.84 -0.44 -20.50
C CYS A 555 -5.17 -1.17 -20.82
N GLY A 556 -5.81 -1.77 -19.82
CA GLY A 556 -7.05 -2.54 -19.98
C GLY A 556 -6.84 -3.99 -20.43
N THR A 557 -5.59 -4.42 -20.65
CA THR A 557 -5.28 -5.81 -21.01
C THR A 557 -5.46 -6.72 -19.80
N GLU A 558 -6.29 -7.75 -19.93
CA GLU A 558 -6.42 -8.80 -18.92
C GLU A 558 -5.18 -9.71 -18.94
N TYR A 559 -4.76 -10.18 -17.77
CA TYR A 559 -3.67 -11.13 -17.62
C TYR A 559 -4.02 -12.17 -16.57
N ALA A 560 -3.45 -13.37 -16.73
CA ALA A 560 -3.54 -14.45 -15.76
C ALA A 560 -2.25 -15.27 -15.81
N ASN A 561 -1.48 -15.19 -14.73
CA ASN A 561 -0.18 -15.80 -14.61
C ASN A 561 -0.21 -16.93 -13.59
N ARG A 562 0.49 -18.01 -13.91
CA ARG A 562 0.82 -19.09 -12.99
C ARG A 562 2.33 -19.21 -12.90
N PHE A 563 2.88 -19.01 -11.71
CA PHE A 563 4.32 -19.15 -11.45
C PHE A 563 4.67 -20.62 -11.18
N SER A 564 5.96 -20.93 -11.13
CA SER A 564 6.43 -22.28 -10.83
C SER A 564 6.07 -22.71 -9.41
N VAL A 565 5.88 -24.02 -9.22
CA VAL A 565 5.66 -24.61 -7.91
C VAL A 565 6.94 -24.49 -7.09
N ILE A 566 6.78 -24.09 -5.83
CA ILE A 566 7.85 -24.00 -4.84
C ILE A 566 7.58 -25.03 -3.75
N SER A 567 8.53 -25.93 -3.52
CA SER A 567 8.46 -26.98 -2.50
C SER A 567 9.83 -27.26 -1.87
N PRO A 568 9.90 -28.03 -0.76
CA PRO A 568 11.18 -28.51 -0.26
C PRO A 568 11.93 -29.41 -1.26
N GLU A 569 11.19 -30.13 -2.10
CA GLU A 569 11.73 -31.09 -3.07
C GLU A 569 12.28 -30.40 -4.32
N SER A 570 11.82 -29.19 -4.65
CA SER A 570 12.32 -28.41 -5.79
C SER A 570 13.78 -27.94 -5.64
N ASP A 571 14.38 -28.08 -4.44
CA ASP A 571 15.82 -27.86 -4.23
C ASP A 571 16.69 -28.97 -4.87
N THR A 572 16.07 -30.11 -5.23
CA THR A 572 16.70 -31.19 -5.99
C THR A 572 16.27 -31.05 -7.45
N ASN A 573 17.22 -30.75 -8.35
CA ASN A 573 17.03 -30.46 -9.78
C ASN A 573 16.44 -31.62 -10.63
N GLN A 574 15.45 -32.37 -10.14
CA GLN A 574 14.74 -33.42 -10.88
C GLN A 574 13.23 -33.22 -10.74
N VAL A 575 12.66 -32.41 -11.63
CA VAL A 575 11.23 -32.54 -11.96
C VAL A 575 11.16 -33.24 -13.31
N ASP A 576 11.06 -34.58 -13.26
CA ASP A 576 10.79 -35.38 -14.45
C ASP A 576 9.36 -35.10 -14.93
N GLY A 577 9.26 -34.53 -16.13
CA GLY A 577 8.23 -34.84 -17.12
C GLY A 577 6.77 -34.64 -16.73
N ASP A 578 6.32 -33.40 -16.54
CA ASP A 578 5.01 -32.98 -17.08
C ASP A 578 4.96 -31.46 -17.27
N SER A 579 4.86 -30.99 -18.52
CA SER A 579 4.93 -29.55 -18.86
C SER A 579 3.76 -28.73 -18.30
N ASP A 580 2.64 -29.38 -17.98
CA ASP A 580 1.41 -28.73 -17.47
C ASP A 580 1.46 -28.42 -15.96
N ILE A 581 2.49 -28.91 -15.26
CA ILE A 581 2.68 -28.73 -13.81
C ILE A 581 3.65 -27.57 -13.48
N LEU A 582 4.46 -27.12 -14.44
CA LEU A 582 5.67 -26.31 -14.19
C LEU A 582 5.48 -24.79 -14.06
N GLY A 583 4.30 -24.24 -14.39
CA GLY A 583 4.10 -22.79 -14.45
C GLY A 583 4.97 -22.10 -15.51
N ASP A 584 4.85 -20.78 -15.67
CA ASP A 584 5.68 -20.02 -16.61
C ASP A 584 7.02 -19.64 -15.95
N MET A 585 8.07 -20.37 -16.31
CA MET A 585 9.42 -20.25 -15.73
C MET A 585 10.12 -18.91 -16.01
N ASN A 586 9.60 -18.07 -16.91
CA ASN A 586 10.21 -16.78 -17.23
C ASN A 586 9.64 -15.63 -16.42
N LEU A 587 8.47 -15.81 -15.82
CA LEU A 587 7.89 -14.79 -14.96
C LEU A 587 8.83 -14.47 -13.81
N GLY A 588 9.00 -13.17 -13.56
CA GLY A 588 9.87 -12.68 -12.50
C GLY A 588 11.38 -12.72 -12.80
N LYS A 589 11.79 -13.05 -14.03
CA LYS A 589 13.20 -12.98 -14.47
C LYS A 589 13.56 -11.63 -15.09
N ILE A 590 14.73 -11.14 -14.72
CA ILE A 590 15.38 -9.95 -15.28
C ILE A 590 16.18 -10.36 -16.52
N LEU A 591 15.97 -9.66 -17.63
CA LEU A 591 16.67 -9.86 -18.89
C LEU A 591 18.04 -9.15 -18.89
N PRO A 592 19.01 -9.57 -19.70
CA PRO A 592 20.33 -8.94 -19.78
C PRO A 592 20.32 -7.46 -20.16
N ASP A 593 19.26 -6.99 -20.83
CA ASP A 593 19.07 -5.59 -21.22
C ASP A 593 18.32 -4.76 -20.17
N GLY A 594 18.10 -5.32 -18.97
CA GLY A 594 17.51 -4.64 -17.82
C GLY A 594 15.99 -4.64 -17.77
N TRP A 595 15.31 -5.25 -18.74
CA TRP A 595 13.85 -5.42 -18.69
C TRP A 595 13.45 -6.59 -17.80
N TRP A 596 12.31 -6.46 -17.13
CA TRP A 596 11.78 -7.47 -16.22
C TRP A 596 10.49 -8.09 -16.74
N VAL A 597 10.41 -9.43 -16.75
CA VAL A 597 9.24 -10.16 -17.21
C VAL A 597 8.15 -10.15 -16.13
N LYS A 598 7.13 -9.32 -16.31
CA LYS A 598 6.14 -9.02 -15.27
C LYS A 598 4.88 -9.87 -15.37
N ALA A 599 4.36 -10.05 -16.58
CA ALA A 599 3.18 -10.86 -16.82
C ALA A 599 3.18 -11.49 -18.22
N ALA A 600 2.58 -12.66 -18.36
CA ALA A 600 2.18 -13.21 -19.64
C ALA A 600 0.79 -12.67 -19.98
N ILE A 601 0.67 -11.99 -21.12
CA ILE A 601 -0.59 -11.33 -21.55
C ILE A 601 -1.27 -12.05 -22.71
N SER A 602 -0.56 -12.99 -23.35
CA SER A 602 -1.08 -13.89 -24.36
C SER A 602 -0.18 -15.14 -24.45
N PRO A 603 -0.57 -16.17 -25.20
CA PRO A 603 0.29 -17.35 -25.41
C PRO A 603 1.69 -17.01 -25.93
N ASP A 604 1.82 -15.92 -26.69
CA ASP A 604 3.04 -15.56 -27.41
C ASP A 604 3.73 -14.29 -26.91
N GLN A 605 3.20 -13.60 -25.89
CA GLN A 605 3.73 -12.30 -25.45
C GLN A 605 3.83 -12.15 -23.94
N TYR A 606 4.86 -11.42 -23.54
CA TYR A 606 5.05 -10.91 -22.18
C TYR A 606 4.86 -9.39 -22.15
N HIS A 607 4.31 -8.92 -21.03
CA HIS A 607 4.40 -7.55 -20.55
C HIS A 607 5.62 -7.41 -19.66
N LEU A 608 6.48 -6.47 -20.00
CA LEU A 608 7.74 -6.21 -19.31
C LEU A 608 7.73 -4.79 -18.76
N CYS A 609 8.49 -4.59 -17.68
CA CYS A 609 8.78 -3.26 -17.18
C CYS A 609 10.27 -3.06 -16.93
N ARG A 610 10.67 -1.80 -16.84
CA ARG A 610 11.93 -1.36 -16.24
C ARG A 610 11.67 -0.02 -15.57
N GLY A 611 12.44 0.32 -14.56
CA GLY A 611 12.29 1.63 -13.93
C GLY A 611 13.24 1.83 -12.76
N SER A 612 13.20 3.04 -12.22
CA SER A 612 13.94 3.46 -11.04
C SER A 612 13.17 4.61 -10.37
N GLY A 613 13.07 4.57 -9.06
CA GLY A 613 12.30 5.50 -8.24
C GLY A 613 10.81 5.51 -8.59
N ARG A 614 10.33 6.65 -9.12
CA ARG A 614 8.93 6.85 -9.52
C ARG A 614 8.69 6.69 -11.02
N PHE A 615 9.72 6.36 -11.80
CA PHE A 615 9.63 6.26 -13.25
C PHE A 615 9.58 4.78 -13.65
N VAL A 616 8.53 4.42 -14.39
CA VAL A 616 8.33 3.06 -14.90
C VAL A 616 8.07 3.14 -16.40
N GLU A 617 8.80 2.32 -17.15
CA GLU A 617 8.58 2.09 -18.58
C GLU A 617 8.01 0.70 -18.80
N TYR A 618 7.20 0.55 -19.84
CA TYR A 618 6.54 -0.71 -20.18
C TYR A 618 6.82 -1.09 -21.63
N GLN A 619 6.96 -2.39 -21.88
CA GLN A 619 7.14 -2.93 -23.22
C GLN A 619 6.47 -4.30 -23.35
N ILE A 620 5.88 -4.57 -24.50
CA ILE A 620 5.42 -5.92 -24.86
C ILE A 620 6.49 -6.57 -25.74
N ARG A 621 6.87 -7.81 -25.43
CA ARG A 621 7.80 -8.61 -26.24
C ARG A 621 7.27 -10.01 -26.48
N SER A 622 7.71 -10.64 -27.58
CA SER A 622 7.34 -12.03 -27.82
C SER A 622 8.05 -12.98 -26.86
N LYS A 623 7.42 -14.11 -26.48
CA LYS A 623 8.06 -15.14 -25.65
C LYS A 623 9.35 -15.67 -26.31
N LYS A 624 9.36 -15.77 -27.64
CA LYS A 624 10.55 -16.18 -28.42
C LYS A 624 11.72 -15.21 -28.25
N ASP A 625 11.47 -13.91 -28.22
CA ASP A 625 12.53 -12.92 -28.01
C ASP A 625 13.07 -12.98 -26.58
N VAL A 626 12.17 -13.11 -25.60
CA VAL A 626 12.53 -13.27 -24.19
C VAL A 626 13.38 -14.53 -23.97
N ASN A 627 12.97 -15.68 -24.52
CA ASN A 627 13.74 -16.92 -24.40
C ASN A 627 15.13 -16.79 -25.04
N ARG A 628 15.23 -16.20 -26.24
CA ARG A 628 16.54 -15.96 -26.87
C ARG A 628 17.48 -15.16 -25.98
N GLN A 629 16.99 -14.08 -25.37
CA GLN A 629 17.81 -13.27 -24.47
C GLN A 629 18.22 -14.01 -23.20
N LEU A 630 17.34 -14.83 -22.62
CA LEU A 630 17.64 -15.62 -21.42
C LEU A 630 18.62 -16.76 -21.71
N ASP A 631 18.55 -17.37 -22.89
CA ASP A 631 19.45 -18.44 -23.34
C ASP A 631 20.81 -17.90 -23.84
N GLY A 632 20.96 -16.58 -23.97
CA GLY A 632 22.17 -15.93 -24.49
C GLY A 632 22.35 -16.07 -26.01
N LEU A 633 21.25 -16.21 -26.77
CA LEU A 633 21.19 -16.47 -28.22
C LEU A 633 20.80 -15.26 -29.07
#